data_AF-A0A661IVT6-F1
#
_entry.id   AF-A0A661IVT6-F1
#
_cell.length_a   1.000
_cell.length_b   1.000
_cell.length_c   1.000
_cell.angle_alpha   90.00
_cell.angle_beta   90.00
_cell.angle_gamma   90.00
#
_symmetry.space_group_name_H-M   'P 1'
#
loop_
_entity.id
_entity.type
_entity.pdbx_description
1 polymer ?
#
loop_
_entity_poly.entity_id
_entity_poly.type
_entity_poly.pdbx_seq_one_letter_code
_entity_poly.pdbx_strand_id
1 'polypeptide(L)'
;MLKNKQIKTRINDKFFNEIHKKLQLKKFQDFDMSKFIRAAIDNFIEKDYFNYVSDTNAIISILEVTQTDMYGLYSNITQIQEHYEDTTNTILIDSMNSLSIYANRNRSYISKIKELLSLLMPYERNYIKNQIVEARIDDNQYKFIMEKIESFDKINFDMSKFIRAALKYYLDKKLYLVSDAQVLIFRELIKDSKDIDQITNRINQVAFYLHTKGPISDNEVVEEVNNLGRILEEVHHTVVKLYDESVKII
;
A
#
# COMPACT_ATOMS: atom_id res chain seq x y z
N MET A 1 -6.99 17.15 38.04
CA MET A 1 -5.64 17.38 37.47
C MET A 1 -5.61 16.77 36.08
N LEU A 2 -5.37 17.57 35.04
CA LEU A 2 -5.09 17.03 33.70
C LEU A 2 -3.79 16.23 33.81
N LYS A 3 -3.90 14.91 33.69
CA LYS A 3 -2.74 14.02 33.65
C LYS A 3 -2.13 14.20 32.26
N ASN A 4 -0.84 14.55 32.22
CA ASN A 4 -0.10 14.74 30.98
C ASN A 4 0.79 13.53 30.71
N LYS A 5 0.87 13.08 29.46
CA LYS A 5 1.84 12.09 28.98
C LYS A 5 3.00 12.77 28.27
N GLN A 6 4.21 12.26 28.51
CA GLN A 6 5.38 12.63 27.72
C GLN A 6 5.40 11.81 26.43
N ILE A 7 5.54 12.49 25.31
CA ILE A 7 5.77 11.90 23.99
C ILE A 7 7.14 12.35 23.48
N LYS A 8 7.83 11.46 22.77
CA LYS A 8 9.16 11.74 22.21
C LYS A 8 9.38 11.01 20.90
N THR A 9 10.19 11.60 20.03
CA THR A 9 10.64 10.97 18.79
C THR A 9 12.07 11.38 18.49
N ARG A 10 12.74 10.58 17.66
CA ARG A 10 14.05 10.95 17.11
C ARG A 10 13.91 11.49 15.69
N ILE A 11 14.63 12.57 15.39
CA ILE A 11 14.72 13.21 14.08
C ILE A 11 16.17 13.38 13.64
N ASN A 12 16.40 13.59 12.34
CA ASN A 12 17.73 13.86 11.81
C ASN A 12 18.11 15.35 12.02
N ASP A 13 19.41 15.65 11.90
CA ASP A 13 19.93 16.99 12.19
C ASP A 13 19.37 18.05 11.24
N LYS A 14 19.14 17.71 9.96
CA LYS A 14 18.54 18.62 8.99
C LYS A 14 17.14 19.06 9.44
N PHE A 15 16.30 18.11 9.82
CA PHE A 15 14.93 18.36 10.24
C PHE A 15 14.89 19.12 11.58
N PHE A 16 15.78 18.79 12.51
CA PHE A 16 15.95 19.52 13.76
C PHE A 16 16.32 21.00 13.50
N ASN A 17 17.25 21.25 12.60
CA ASN A 17 17.65 22.61 12.21
C ASN A 17 16.52 23.39 11.53
N GLU A 18 15.68 22.73 10.72
CA GLU A 18 14.49 23.37 10.12
C GLU A 18 13.48 23.82 11.19
N ILE A 19 13.24 23.00 12.22
CA ILE A 19 12.37 23.37 13.34
C ILE A 19 12.96 24.57 14.09
N HIS A 20 14.26 24.54 14.41
CA HIS A 20 14.92 25.65 15.09
C HIS A 20 14.85 26.97 14.29
N LYS A 21 15.05 26.91 12.97
CA LYS A 21 14.88 28.08 12.10
C LYS A 21 13.45 28.63 12.16
N LYS A 22 12.42 27.78 12.24
CA LYS A 22 11.04 28.24 12.41
C LYS A 22 10.83 28.87 13.78
N LEU A 23 11.34 28.27 14.85
CA LEU A 23 11.22 28.81 16.22
C LEU A 23 11.82 30.21 16.36
N GLN A 24 12.85 30.54 15.57
CA GLN A 24 13.45 31.88 15.53
C GLN A 24 12.59 32.93 14.81
N LEU A 25 11.51 32.54 14.12
CA LEU A 25 10.64 33.50 13.45
C LEU A 25 9.79 34.27 14.47
N LYS A 26 9.55 35.57 14.22
CA LYS A 26 8.78 36.47 15.09
C LYS A 26 7.40 35.93 15.50
N LYS A 27 6.73 35.18 14.63
CA LYS A 27 5.42 34.55 14.93
C LYS A 27 5.47 33.42 15.95
N PHE A 28 6.66 32.93 16.28
CA PHE A 28 6.93 31.84 17.22
C PHE A 28 7.76 32.32 18.42
N GLN A 29 7.78 33.63 18.69
CA GLN A 29 8.63 34.25 19.70
C GLN A 29 8.44 33.67 21.12
N ASP A 30 7.27 33.11 21.42
CA ASP A 30 6.95 32.46 22.71
C ASP A 30 6.83 30.92 22.62
N PHE A 31 7.21 30.33 21.49
CA PHE A 31 7.18 28.89 21.29
C PHE A 31 8.50 28.27 21.73
N ASP A 32 8.42 27.34 22.67
CA ASP A 32 9.47 26.35 22.87
C ASP A 32 9.21 25.13 21.95
N MET A 33 10.19 24.21 21.91
CA MET A 33 10.08 22.97 21.13
C MET A 33 8.81 22.17 21.48
N SER A 34 8.42 22.12 22.77
CA SER A 34 7.24 21.37 23.20
C SER A 34 5.94 22.01 22.71
N LYS A 35 5.83 23.34 22.71
CA LYS A 35 4.68 24.09 22.15
C LYS A 35 4.62 23.90 20.64
N PHE A 36 5.76 23.88 19.96
CA PHE A 36 5.82 23.64 18.51
C PHE A 36 5.34 22.24 18.15
N ILE A 37 5.79 21.21 18.86
CA ILE A 37 5.32 19.83 18.66
C ILE A 37 3.82 19.72 18.91
N ARG A 38 3.31 20.32 19.99
CA ARG A 38 1.86 20.32 20.27
C ARG A 38 1.05 20.98 19.16
N ALA A 39 1.45 22.19 18.74
CA ALA A 39 0.77 22.88 17.66
C ALA A 39 0.83 22.10 16.33
N ALA A 40 1.94 21.40 16.06
CA ALA A 40 2.03 20.50 14.91
C ALA A 40 1.06 19.32 15.04
N ILE A 41 0.96 18.69 16.21
CA ILE A 41 0.03 17.60 16.47
C ILE A 41 -1.42 18.07 16.36
N ASP A 42 -1.78 19.19 16.98
CA ASP A 42 -3.14 19.74 16.93
C ASP A 42 -3.53 20.04 15.47
N ASN A 43 -2.64 20.72 14.74
CA ASN A 43 -2.85 21.02 13.32
C ASN A 43 -2.92 19.77 12.46
N PHE A 44 -2.22 18.71 12.84
CA PHE A 44 -2.22 17.43 12.12
C PHE A 44 -3.48 16.62 12.41
N ILE A 45 -3.99 16.66 13.64
CA ILE A 45 -5.24 16.00 14.06
C ILE A 45 -6.46 16.65 13.39
N GLU A 46 -6.46 17.98 13.26
CA GLU A 46 -7.57 18.74 12.66
C GLU A 46 -7.67 18.63 11.13
N LYS A 47 -6.77 17.87 10.46
CA LYS A 47 -6.69 17.79 9.00
C LYS A 47 -7.02 16.39 8.49
N ASP A 48 -7.48 16.31 7.23
CA ASP A 48 -7.88 15.08 6.51
C ASP A 48 -6.74 14.05 6.29
N TYR A 49 -5.58 14.22 6.92
CA TYR A 49 -4.48 13.26 6.84
C TYR A 49 -4.83 11.91 7.48
N PHE A 50 -5.79 11.86 8.42
CA PHE A 50 -6.32 10.57 8.89
C PHE A 50 -7.01 9.77 7.79
N ASN A 51 -7.68 10.44 6.85
CA ASN A 51 -8.25 9.78 5.68
C ASN A 51 -7.12 9.26 4.79
N TYR A 52 -6.04 10.04 4.61
CA TYR A 52 -4.85 9.57 3.88
C TYR A 52 -4.23 8.29 4.46
N VAL A 53 -4.00 8.21 5.78
CA VAL A 53 -3.38 7.02 6.39
C VAL A 53 -4.34 5.83 6.36
N SER A 54 -5.64 6.06 6.60
CA SER A 54 -6.67 5.02 6.51
C SER A 54 -6.78 4.46 5.08
N ASP A 55 -6.83 5.34 4.08
CA ASP A 55 -6.87 4.97 2.67
C ASP A 55 -5.60 4.23 2.29
N THR A 56 -4.42 4.72 2.71
CA THR A 56 -3.12 4.06 2.48
C THR A 56 -3.07 2.66 3.10
N ASN A 57 -3.63 2.47 4.31
CA ASN A 57 -3.67 1.17 4.98
C ASN A 57 -4.56 0.18 4.22
N ALA A 58 -5.71 0.65 3.73
CA ALA A 58 -6.59 -0.14 2.88
C ALA A 58 -5.90 -0.53 1.57
N ILE A 59 -5.25 0.44 0.91
CA ILE A 59 -4.51 0.22 -0.35
C ILE A 59 -3.40 -0.80 -0.17
N ILE A 60 -2.60 -0.69 0.89
CA ILE A 60 -1.56 -1.67 1.20
C ILE A 60 -2.18 -3.05 1.37
N SER A 61 -3.27 -3.17 2.13
CA SER A 61 -3.97 -4.45 2.32
C SER A 61 -4.42 -5.07 0.99
N ILE A 62 -4.98 -4.27 0.10
CA ILE A 62 -5.43 -4.74 -1.22
C ILE A 62 -4.23 -5.16 -2.07
N LEU A 63 -3.15 -4.38 -2.08
CA LEU A 63 -1.93 -4.69 -2.83
C LEU A 63 -1.24 -5.97 -2.31
N GLU A 64 -1.23 -6.20 -0.99
CA GLU A 64 -0.72 -7.43 -0.38
C GLU A 64 -1.56 -8.66 -0.78
N VAL A 65 -2.89 -8.54 -0.77
CA VAL A 65 -3.80 -9.60 -1.20
C VAL A 65 -3.61 -9.90 -2.69
N THR A 66 -3.70 -8.88 -3.54
CA THR A 66 -3.48 -9.02 -5.00
C THR A 66 -2.11 -9.64 -5.30
N GLN A 67 -1.05 -9.22 -4.60
CA GLN A 67 0.28 -9.83 -4.76
C GLN A 67 0.27 -11.32 -4.41
N THR A 68 -0.39 -11.70 -3.31
CA THR A 68 -0.49 -13.09 -2.85
C THR A 68 -1.24 -13.95 -3.86
N ASP A 69 -2.37 -13.47 -4.36
CA ASP A 69 -3.19 -14.18 -5.36
C ASP A 69 -2.41 -14.36 -6.68
N MET A 70 -1.71 -13.31 -7.11
CA MET A 70 -0.85 -13.37 -8.30
C MET A 70 0.35 -14.31 -8.15
N TYR A 71 0.85 -14.53 -6.93
CA TYR A 71 1.91 -15.52 -6.68
C TYR A 71 1.41 -16.96 -6.86
N GLY A 72 0.17 -17.26 -6.43
CA GLY A 72 -0.45 -18.58 -6.61
C GLY A 72 -0.65 -18.95 -8.08
N LEU A 73 -0.93 -17.94 -8.91
CA LEU A 73 -1.20 -18.09 -10.34
C LEU A 73 -0.09 -18.81 -11.13
N TYR A 74 1.19 -18.53 -10.84
CA TYR A 74 2.30 -19.18 -11.56
C TYR A 74 2.31 -20.70 -11.33
N SER A 75 2.19 -21.13 -10.08
CA SER A 75 2.18 -22.56 -9.73
C SER A 75 1.03 -23.31 -10.41
N ASN A 76 -0.16 -22.69 -10.46
CA ASN A 76 -1.35 -23.35 -10.98
C ASN A 76 -1.37 -23.36 -12.51
N ILE A 77 -0.82 -22.33 -13.16
CA ILE A 77 -0.59 -22.35 -14.61
C ILE A 77 0.40 -23.46 -15.00
N THR A 78 1.50 -23.62 -14.26
CA THR A 78 2.46 -24.71 -14.52
C THR A 78 1.78 -26.07 -14.42
N GLN A 79 0.95 -26.31 -13.40
CA GLN A 79 0.20 -27.57 -13.26
C GLN A 79 -0.78 -27.82 -14.41
N ILE A 80 -1.48 -26.78 -14.88
CA ILE A 80 -2.39 -26.90 -16.02
C ILE A 80 -1.61 -27.21 -17.32
N GLN A 81 -0.44 -26.58 -17.51
CA GLN A 81 0.41 -26.84 -18.67
C GLN A 81 0.94 -28.27 -18.69
N GLU A 82 1.41 -28.78 -17.55
CA GLU A 82 1.85 -30.17 -17.40
C GLU A 82 0.71 -31.16 -17.70
N HIS A 83 -0.54 -30.82 -17.32
CA HIS A 83 -1.70 -31.67 -17.60
C HIS A 83 -2.01 -31.80 -19.10
N TYR A 84 -1.74 -30.75 -19.88
CA TYR A 84 -2.07 -30.68 -21.32
C TYR A 84 -0.84 -30.76 -22.23
N GLU A 85 0.33 -31.16 -21.71
CA GLU A 85 1.59 -31.17 -22.47
C GLU A 85 1.50 -31.99 -23.77
N ASP A 86 0.73 -33.09 -23.76
CA ASP A 86 0.56 -34.01 -24.90
C ASP A 86 -0.71 -33.74 -25.73
N THR A 87 -1.42 -32.63 -25.51
CA THR A 87 -2.64 -32.34 -26.27
C THR A 87 -2.34 -32.03 -27.74
N THR A 88 -3.19 -32.50 -28.66
CA THR A 88 -3.12 -32.15 -30.08
C THR A 88 -4.13 -31.07 -30.48
N ASN A 89 -4.94 -30.58 -29.54
CA ASN A 89 -5.92 -29.52 -29.79
C ASN A 89 -5.22 -28.16 -29.89
N THR A 90 -5.11 -27.62 -31.09
CA THR A 90 -4.40 -26.36 -31.37
C THR A 90 -4.96 -25.16 -30.60
N ILE A 91 -6.28 -25.09 -30.38
CA ILE A 91 -6.90 -24.00 -29.61
C ILE A 91 -6.46 -24.07 -28.14
N LEU A 92 -6.34 -25.28 -27.58
CA LEU A 92 -5.82 -25.46 -26.23
C LEU A 92 -4.33 -25.11 -26.15
N ILE A 93 -3.54 -25.56 -27.11
CA ILE A 93 -2.11 -25.25 -27.18
C ILE A 93 -1.90 -23.72 -27.18
N ASP A 94 -2.64 -22.99 -28.01
CA ASP A 94 -2.57 -21.53 -28.08
C ASP A 94 -2.99 -20.87 -26.75
N SER A 95 -3.98 -21.45 -26.08
CA SER A 95 -4.42 -21.00 -24.75
C SER A 95 -3.35 -21.28 -23.67
N MET A 96 -2.69 -22.43 -23.71
CA MET A 96 -1.60 -22.78 -22.77
C MET A 96 -0.36 -21.91 -22.98
N ASN A 97 -0.05 -21.56 -24.23
CA ASN A 97 1.00 -20.61 -24.57
C ASN A 97 0.67 -19.21 -24.05
N SER A 98 -0.58 -18.76 -24.23
CA SER A 98 -1.08 -17.50 -23.68
C SER A 98 -0.95 -17.45 -22.16
N LEU A 99 -1.33 -18.53 -21.45
CA LEU A 99 -1.12 -18.65 -20.01
C LEU A 99 0.34 -18.48 -19.59
N SER A 100 1.29 -19.08 -20.33
CA SER A 100 2.72 -18.94 -20.05
C SER A 100 3.18 -17.48 -20.14
N ILE A 101 2.72 -16.77 -21.16
CA ILE A 101 3.00 -15.35 -21.36
C ILE A 101 2.44 -14.55 -20.18
N TYR A 102 1.19 -14.80 -19.78
CA TYR A 102 0.56 -14.14 -18.64
C TYR A 102 1.24 -14.43 -17.30
N ALA A 103 1.65 -15.67 -17.05
CA ALA A 103 2.39 -16.07 -15.86
C ALA A 103 3.75 -15.36 -15.76
N ASN A 104 4.44 -15.19 -16.88
CA ASN A 104 5.69 -14.45 -16.94
C ASN A 104 5.49 -12.94 -16.75
N ARG A 105 4.42 -12.37 -17.32
CA ARG A 105 4.04 -10.96 -17.11
C ARG A 105 3.64 -10.68 -15.66
N ASN A 106 2.99 -11.61 -14.97
CA ASN A 106 2.66 -11.51 -13.55
C ASN A 106 3.87 -11.21 -12.65
N ARG A 107 5.05 -11.73 -12.98
CA ARG A 107 6.29 -11.41 -12.23
C ARG A 107 6.63 -9.92 -12.29
N SER A 108 6.46 -9.30 -13.46
CA SER A 108 6.65 -7.85 -13.61
C SER A 108 5.64 -7.07 -12.76
N TYR A 109 4.39 -7.54 -12.70
CA TYR A 109 3.32 -6.90 -11.94
C TYR A 109 3.59 -6.97 -10.43
N ILE A 110 3.99 -8.14 -9.95
CA ILE A 110 4.42 -8.34 -8.56
C ILE A 110 5.59 -7.40 -8.22
N SER A 111 6.57 -7.24 -9.11
CA SER A 111 7.68 -6.30 -8.90
C SER A 111 7.18 -4.86 -8.75
N LYS A 112 6.25 -4.41 -9.61
CA LYS A 112 5.67 -3.06 -9.50
C LYS A 112 4.81 -2.86 -8.27
N ILE A 113 4.06 -3.88 -7.84
CA ILE A 113 3.34 -3.84 -6.57
C ILE A 113 4.32 -3.70 -5.39
N LYS A 114 5.45 -4.42 -5.39
CA LYS A 114 6.49 -4.26 -4.35
C LYS A 114 7.09 -2.87 -4.31
N GLU A 115 7.41 -2.32 -5.48
CA GLU A 115 7.91 -0.95 -5.59
C GLU A 115 6.88 0.04 -5.03
N LEU A 116 5.61 -0.06 -5.43
CA LEU A 116 4.53 0.79 -4.93
C LEU A 116 4.33 0.65 -3.41
N LEU A 117 4.32 -0.57 -2.88
CA LEU A 117 4.26 -0.85 -1.44
C LEU A 117 5.39 -0.13 -0.69
N SER A 118 6.62 -0.17 -1.21
CA SER A 118 7.77 0.52 -0.61
C SER A 118 7.63 2.06 -0.61
N LEU A 119 6.91 2.63 -1.58
CA LEU A 119 6.64 4.07 -1.65
C LEU A 119 5.51 4.48 -0.70
N LEU A 120 4.47 3.63 -0.57
CA LEU A 120 3.32 3.82 0.32
C LEU A 120 3.64 3.56 1.80
N MET A 121 4.77 2.91 2.10
CA MET A 121 5.33 2.76 3.45
C MET A 121 6.53 3.68 3.68
N PRO A 122 6.40 5.03 3.58
CA PRO A 122 7.54 5.95 3.57
C PRO A 122 8.33 5.98 4.88
N TYR A 123 7.81 5.36 5.94
CA TYR A 123 8.38 5.41 7.29
C TYR A 123 9.44 4.34 7.59
N GLU A 124 9.75 3.46 6.63
CA GLU A 124 10.84 2.47 6.75
C GLU A 124 12.24 3.05 6.45
N ARG A 125 12.35 4.29 5.97
CA ARG A 125 13.66 4.86 5.62
C ARG A 125 14.60 4.96 6.85
N ASN A 126 15.73 4.27 6.74
CA ASN A 126 16.86 4.24 7.68
C ASN A 126 17.65 5.56 7.72
N TYR A 127 16.99 6.69 7.97
CA TYR A 127 17.72 7.90 8.33
C TYR A 127 18.37 7.70 9.70
N ILE A 128 19.62 8.11 9.84
CA ILE A 128 20.29 8.22 11.13
C ILE A 128 19.56 9.32 11.92
N LYS A 129 18.81 8.91 12.96
CA LYS A 129 17.97 9.79 13.78
C LYS A 129 18.69 10.03 15.12
N ASN A 130 19.41 11.14 15.23
CA ASN A 130 20.28 11.43 16.37
C ASN A 130 19.65 12.39 17.40
N GLN A 131 18.78 13.31 16.96
CA GLN A 131 18.21 14.33 17.84
C GLN A 131 16.92 13.85 18.46
N ILE A 132 16.76 14.01 19.77
CA ILE A 132 15.51 13.71 20.48
C ILE A 132 14.71 14.99 20.63
N VAL A 133 13.44 14.95 20.25
CA VAL A 133 12.47 16.01 20.52
C VAL A 133 11.32 15.43 21.33
N GLU A 134 10.81 16.21 22.29
CA GLU A 134 9.80 15.76 23.23
C GLU A 134 8.79 16.85 23.59
N ALA A 135 7.58 16.40 23.95
CA ALA A 135 6.50 17.26 24.41
C ALA A 135 5.66 16.55 25.47
N ARG A 136 4.87 17.33 26.21
CA ARG A 136 3.82 16.81 27.09
C ARG A 136 2.45 17.11 26.49
N ILE A 137 1.65 16.08 26.29
CA ILE A 137 0.26 16.17 25.78
C ILE A 137 -0.73 15.66 26.82
N ASP A 138 -1.99 16.06 26.69
CA ASP A 138 -3.07 15.62 27.58
C ASP A 138 -3.35 14.12 27.41
N ASP A 139 -3.78 13.45 28.49
CA ASP A 139 -4.15 12.03 28.49
C ASP A 139 -5.23 11.69 27.44
N ASN A 140 -6.22 12.55 27.21
CA ASN A 140 -7.28 12.30 26.22
C ASN A 140 -6.73 12.40 24.80
N GLN A 141 -5.90 13.43 24.54
CA GLN A 141 -5.23 13.57 23.25
C GLN A 141 -4.29 12.39 22.98
N TYR A 142 -3.57 11.92 24.01
CA TYR A 142 -2.72 10.74 23.91
C TYR A 142 -3.53 9.48 23.57
N LYS A 143 -4.63 9.22 24.27
CA LYS A 143 -5.52 8.08 23.97
C LYS A 143 -6.07 8.13 22.56
N PHE A 144 -6.56 9.29 22.12
CA PHE A 144 -7.05 9.48 20.76
C PHE A 144 -5.98 9.15 19.70
N ILE A 145 -4.75 9.65 19.89
CA ILE A 145 -3.65 9.35 18.96
C ILE A 145 -3.34 7.85 18.95
N MET A 146 -3.32 7.20 20.11
CA MET A 146 -3.07 5.75 20.23
C MET A 146 -4.14 4.92 19.54
N GLU A 147 -5.42 5.21 19.77
CA GLU A 147 -6.54 4.53 19.08
C GLU A 147 -6.43 4.66 17.56
N LYS A 148 -6.01 5.83 17.06
CA LYS A 148 -5.77 6.03 15.63
C LYS A 148 -4.57 5.25 15.13
N ILE A 149 -3.45 5.26 15.85
CA ILE A 149 -2.27 4.48 15.50
C ILE A 149 -2.60 2.98 15.42
N GLU A 150 -3.39 2.46 16.35
CA GLU A 150 -3.80 1.05 16.37
C GLU A 150 -4.63 0.66 15.14
N SER A 151 -5.38 1.61 14.55
CA SER A 151 -6.12 1.38 13.30
C SER A 151 -5.24 1.30 12.04
N PHE A 152 -3.93 1.56 12.15
CA PHE A 152 -2.96 1.60 11.05
C PHE A 152 -1.89 0.49 11.17
N ASP A 153 -2.37 -0.73 11.39
CA ASP A 153 -1.58 -1.93 11.62
C ASP A 153 -0.60 -2.28 10.48
N LYS A 154 -0.97 -2.07 9.21
CA LYS A 154 -0.11 -2.43 8.06
C LYS A 154 1.04 -1.46 7.81
N ILE A 155 0.86 -0.17 8.14
CA ILE A 155 1.89 0.86 7.91
C ILE A 155 2.94 0.87 9.04
N ASN A 156 2.77 0.03 10.07
CA ASN A 156 3.61 -0.01 11.27
C ASN A 156 3.79 1.41 11.85
N PHE A 157 2.71 2.18 11.93
CA PHE A 157 2.76 3.62 12.18
C PHE A 157 2.78 3.96 13.68
N ASP A 158 3.94 3.82 14.32
CA ASP A 158 4.10 4.12 15.75
C ASP A 158 4.01 5.63 16.12
N MET A 159 3.92 5.91 17.42
CA MET A 159 3.87 7.28 17.98
C MET A 159 5.05 8.15 17.51
N SER A 160 6.24 7.57 17.35
CA SER A 160 7.40 8.30 16.86
C SER A 160 7.25 8.70 15.38
N LYS A 161 6.65 7.84 14.55
CA LYS A 161 6.31 8.12 13.15
C LYS A 161 5.20 9.17 13.04
N PHE A 162 4.17 9.07 13.89
CA PHE A 162 3.11 10.08 14.00
C PHE A 162 3.67 11.49 14.26
N ILE A 163 4.52 11.64 15.30
CA ILE A 163 5.09 12.95 15.64
C ILE A 163 5.94 13.51 14.49
N ARG A 164 6.72 12.65 13.80
CA ARG A 164 7.52 13.08 12.64
C ARG A 164 6.65 13.55 11.49
N ALA A 165 5.57 12.83 11.19
CA ALA A 165 4.62 13.20 10.15
C ALA A 165 3.96 14.55 10.46
N ALA A 166 3.47 14.73 11.69
CA ALA A 166 2.88 15.97 12.16
C ALA A 166 3.85 17.16 12.02
N LEU A 167 5.10 16.99 12.48
CA LEU A 167 6.13 18.02 12.35
C LEU A 167 6.44 18.36 10.89
N LYS A 168 6.57 17.34 10.03
CA LYS A 168 6.94 17.55 8.62
C LYS A 168 5.82 18.29 7.89
N TYR A 169 4.59 17.89 8.14
CA TYR A 169 3.40 18.56 7.65
C TYR A 169 3.36 20.04 8.09
N TYR A 170 3.57 20.29 9.37
CA TYR A 170 3.53 21.64 9.93
C TYR A 170 4.63 22.56 9.36
N LEU A 171 5.79 22.01 8.96
CA LEU A 171 6.87 22.75 8.31
C LEU A 171 6.60 23.07 6.84
N ASP A 172 6.23 22.05 6.07
CA ASP A 172 6.16 22.13 4.61
C ASP A 172 4.80 22.60 4.12
N LYS A 173 3.75 22.48 4.95
CA LYS A 173 2.33 22.65 4.59
C LYS A 173 1.89 21.83 3.37
N LYS A 174 2.73 20.89 2.91
CA LYS A 174 2.40 19.95 1.87
C LYS A 174 1.60 18.83 2.50
N LEU A 175 0.31 18.81 2.16
CA LEU A 175 -0.56 17.66 2.34
C LEU A 175 -0.02 16.56 1.43
N TYR A 176 0.49 15.47 2.00
CA TYR A 176 0.48 14.20 1.26
C TYR A 176 -0.98 13.73 1.33
N LEU A 177 -1.83 14.33 0.50
CA LEU A 177 -3.20 13.87 0.32
C LEU A 177 -3.20 12.91 -0.86
N VAL A 178 -4.01 11.85 -0.73
CA VAL A 178 -4.41 11.06 -1.88
C VAL A 178 -5.26 12.00 -2.74
N SER A 179 -4.87 12.23 -3.99
CA SER A 179 -5.69 13.03 -4.90
C SER A 179 -6.98 12.29 -5.24
N ASP A 180 -8.06 13.00 -5.61
CA ASP A 180 -9.31 12.36 -6.05
C ASP A 180 -9.07 11.37 -7.20
N ALA A 181 -8.10 11.67 -8.07
CA ALA A 181 -7.67 10.77 -9.14
C ALA A 181 -7.08 9.46 -8.58
N GLN A 182 -6.26 9.54 -7.54
CA GLN A 182 -5.72 8.36 -6.87
C GLN A 182 -6.82 7.56 -6.16
N VAL A 183 -7.76 8.22 -5.47
CA VAL A 183 -8.93 7.54 -4.86
C VAL A 183 -9.73 6.77 -5.91
N LEU A 184 -9.94 7.36 -7.09
CA LEU A 184 -10.64 6.71 -8.19
C LEU A 184 -9.88 5.48 -8.69
N ILE A 185 -8.57 5.59 -8.87
CA ILE A 185 -7.74 4.46 -9.28
C ILE A 185 -7.70 3.37 -8.18
N PHE A 186 -7.74 3.74 -6.90
CA PHE A 186 -7.84 2.76 -5.81
C PHE A 186 -9.17 2.02 -5.80
N ARG A 187 -10.27 2.69 -6.13
CA ARG A 187 -11.56 2.01 -6.31
C ARG A 187 -11.56 1.06 -7.49
N GLU A 188 -10.88 1.42 -8.58
CA GLU A 188 -10.65 0.52 -9.72
C GLU A 188 -9.85 -0.70 -9.27
N LEU A 189 -8.73 -0.51 -8.56
CA LEU A 189 -7.91 -1.63 -8.07
C LEU A 189 -8.64 -2.53 -7.05
N ILE A 190 -9.52 -1.96 -6.21
CA ILE A 190 -10.42 -2.75 -5.32
C ILE A 190 -11.37 -3.61 -6.12
N LYS A 191 -11.99 -3.03 -7.16
CA LYS A 191 -12.91 -3.77 -8.02
C LYS A 191 -12.17 -4.91 -8.71
N ASP A 192 -11.02 -4.60 -9.30
CA ASP A 192 -10.19 -5.57 -10.02
C ASP A 192 -9.65 -6.67 -9.08
N SER A 193 -9.31 -6.34 -7.82
CA SER A 193 -8.83 -7.33 -6.84
C SER A 193 -9.83 -8.45 -6.54
N LYS A 194 -11.13 -8.12 -6.50
CA LYS A 194 -12.18 -9.14 -6.32
C LYS A 194 -12.28 -10.05 -7.54
N ASP A 195 -12.10 -9.49 -8.72
CA ASP A 195 -12.17 -10.26 -9.95
C ASP A 195 -10.90 -11.13 -10.12
N ILE A 196 -9.71 -10.66 -9.71
CA ILE A 196 -8.48 -11.45 -9.61
C ILE A 196 -8.66 -12.62 -8.63
N ASP A 197 -9.18 -12.37 -7.42
CA ASP A 197 -9.41 -13.43 -6.42
C ASP A 197 -10.39 -14.49 -6.94
N GLN A 198 -11.49 -14.07 -7.58
CA GLN A 198 -12.45 -15.00 -8.18
C GLN A 198 -11.84 -15.86 -9.29
N ILE A 199 -11.07 -15.26 -10.19
CA ILE A 199 -10.40 -16.00 -11.28
C ILE A 199 -9.28 -16.87 -10.72
N THR A 200 -8.51 -16.39 -9.74
CA THR A 200 -7.47 -17.19 -9.08
C THR A 200 -8.10 -18.39 -8.39
N ASN A 201 -9.18 -18.21 -7.63
CA ASN A 201 -9.92 -19.30 -7.03
C ASN A 201 -10.50 -20.27 -8.07
N ARG A 202 -10.97 -19.77 -9.22
CA ARG A 202 -11.44 -20.62 -10.32
C ARG A 202 -10.30 -21.39 -10.99
N ILE A 203 -9.16 -20.78 -11.24
CA ILE A 203 -7.96 -21.45 -11.76
C ILE A 203 -7.45 -22.48 -10.76
N ASN A 204 -7.48 -22.17 -9.46
CA ASN A 204 -7.15 -23.12 -8.39
C ASN A 204 -8.14 -24.29 -8.38
N GLN A 205 -9.42 -24.02 -8.59
CA GLN A 205 -10.44 -25.05 -8.73
C GLN A 205 -10.21 -25.88 -9.99
N VAL A 206 -9.92 -25.28 -11.15
CA VAL A 206 -9.59 -25.99 -12.39
C VAL A 206 -8.36 -26.88 -12.17
N ALA A 207 -7.27 -26.34 -11.64
CA ALA A 207 -6.06 -27.10 -11.31
C ALA A 207 -6.34 -28.24 -10.32
N PHE A 208 -7.12 -27.98 -9.27
CA PHE A 208 -7.53 -28.99 -8.29
C PHE A 208 -8.43 -30.08 -8.89
N TYR A 209 -9.38 -29.72 -9.75
CA TYR A 209 -10.29 -30.66 -10.41
C TYR A 209 -9.56 -31.54 -11.43
N LEU A 210 -8.67 -30.96 -12.23
CA LEU A 210 -7.78 -31.70 -13.15
C LEU A 210 -6.89 -32.70 -12.38
N HIS A 211 -6.50 -32.36 -11.14
CA HIS A 211 -5.72 -33.25 -10.28
C HIS A 211 -6.54 -34.34 -9.57
N THR A 212 -7.82 -34.11 -9.28
CA THR A 212 -8.56 -34.96 -8.32
C THR A 212 -9.78 -35.70 -8.87
N LYS A 213 -10.47 -35.25 -9.94
CA LYS A 213 -11.82 -35.77 -10.26
C LYS A 213 -12.25 -35.92 -11.74
N GLY A 214 -11.37 -35.79 -12.73
CA GLY A 214 -11.69 -36.11 -14.15
C GLY A 214 -11.88 -34.88 -15.05
N PRO A 215 -12.16 -35.07 -16.36
CA PRO A 215 -11.93 -34.06 -17.39
C PRO A 215 -12.93 -32.89 -17.34
N ILE A 216 -12.39 -31.67 -17.27
CA ILE A 216 -13.08 -30.40 -17.57
C ILE A 216 -13.08 -30.23 -19.10
N SER A 217 -14.11 -29.58 -19.66
CA SER A 217 -14.15 -29.38 -21.10
C SER A 217 -13.09 -28.37 -21.57
N ASP A 218 -12.47 -28.67 -22.69
CA ASP A 218 -11.50 -27.80 -23.37
C ASP A 218 -12.00 -26.35 -23.51
N ASN A 219 -13.29 -26.16 -23.79
CA ASN A 219 -13.90 -24.83 -23.93
C ASN A 219 -13.95 -24.04 -22.61
N GLU A 220 -14.23 -24.70 -21.49
CA GLU A 220 -14.22 -24.06 -20.16
C GLU A 220 -12.80 -23.61 -19.80
N VAL A 221 -11.79 -24.40 -20.14
CA VAL A 221 -10.37 -24.01 -19.95
C VAL A 221 -10.05 -22.77 -20.78
N VAL A 222 -10.39 -22.77 -22.08
CA VAL A 222 -10.13 -21.63 -22.98
C VAL A 222 -10.82 -20.35 -22.49
N GLU A 223 -12.07 -20.44 -22.01
CA GLU A 223 -12.80 -19.28 -21.49
C GLU A 223 -12.12 -18.69 -20.25
N GLU A 224 -11.73 -19.53 -19.30
CA GLU A 224 -11.05 -19.08 -18.07
C GLU A 224 -9.65 -18.49 -18.36
N VAL A 225 -8.92 -19.03 -19.34
CA VAL A 225 -7.66 -18.46 -19.82
C VAL A 225 -7.84 -17.04 -20.38
N ASN A 226 -8.86 -16.85 -21.22
CA ASN A 226 -9.13 -15.55 -21.82
C ASN A 226 -9.58 -14.51 -20.79
N ASN A 227 -10.41 -14.94 -19.83
CA ASN A 227 -10.83 -14.10 -18.72
C ASN A 227 -9.62 -13.67 -17.88
N LEU A 228 -8.72 -14.61 -17.55
CA LEU A 228 -7.49 -14.29 -16.85
C LEU A 228 -6.65 -13.26 -17.62
N GLY A 229 -6.44 -13.46 -18.91
CA GLY A 229 -5.65 -12.56 -19.75
C GLY A 229 -6.17 -11.11 -19.71
N ARG A 230 -7.48 -10.91 -19.81
CA ARG A 230 -8.12 -9.58 -19.75
C ARG A 230 -7.89 -8.91 -18.39
N ILE A 231 -8.13 -9.62 -17.29
CA ILE A 231 -8.00 -9.04 -15.94
C ILE A 231 -6.56 -8.69 -15.63
N LEU A 232 -5.60 -9.55 -16.02
CA LEU A 232 -4.18 -9.27 -15.80
C LEU A 232 -3.69 -8.02 -16.54
N GLU A 233 -4.24 -7.71 -17.71
CA GLU A 233 -3.97 -6.43 -18.39
C GLU A 233 -4.55 -5.23 -17.66
N GLU A 234 -5.80 -5.32 -17.21
CA GLU A 234 -6.49 -4.25 -16.46
C GLU A 234 -5.70 -3.91 -15.18
N VAL A 235 -5.32 -4.94 -14.43
CA VAL A 235 -4.53 -4.82 -13.20
C VAL A 235 -3.17 -4.19 -13.48
N HIS A 236 -2.50 -4.62 -14.54
CA HIS A 236 -1.21 -4.05 -14.92
C HIS A 236 -1.31 -2.56 -15.18
N HIS A 237 -2.28 -2.16 -16.00
CA HIS A 237 -2.49 -0.77 -16.34
C HIS A 237 -2.80 0.07 -15.10
N THR A 238 -3.66 -0.42 -14.21
CA THR A 238 -4.01 0.23 -12.95
C THR A 238 -2.79 0.38 -12.03
N VAL A 239 -1.99 -0.68 -11.84
CA VAL A 239 -0.77 -0.65 -11.00
C VAL A 239 0.28 0.30 -11.56
N VAL A 240 0.53 0.29 -12.87
CA VAL A 240 1.50 1.21 -13.51
C VAL A 240 1.06 2.66 -13.35
N LYS A 241 -0.23 2.95 -13.61
CA LYS A 241 -0.80 4.29 -13.44
C LYS A 241 -0.66 4.77 -11.99
N LEU A 242 -0.91 3.90 -11.01
CA LEU A 242 -0.71 4.22 -9.59
C LEU A 242 0.74 4.49 -9.24
N TYR A 243 1.66 3.66 -9.74
CA TYR A 243 3.09 3.84 -9.53
C TYR A 243 3.54 5.21 -10.03
N ASP A 244 3.21 5.56 -11.27
CA ASP A 244 3.59 6.85 -11.87
C ASP A 244 3.03 8.04 -11.08
N GLU A 245 1.77 7.96 -10.63
CA GLU A 245 1.17 8.99 -9.77
C GLU A 245 1.85 9.07 -8.39
N SER A 246 2.24 7.94 -7.80
CA SER A 246 2.92 7.92 -6.50
C SER A 246 4.32 8.54 -6.55
N VAL A 247 5.04 8.39 -7.67
CA VAL A 247 6.38 8.96 -7.86
C VAL A 247 6.31 10.48 -8.05
N LYS A 248 5.28 11.02 -8.70
CA LYS A 248 5.10 12.48 -8.87
C LYS A 248 4.93 13.25 -7.55
N ILE A 249 4.54 12.57 -6.48
CA ILE A 249 4.30 13.17 -5.16
C ILE A 249 5.61 13.37 -4.35
N ILE A 250 6.67 12.61 -4.67
CA ILE A 250 7.97 12.61 -3.95
C ILE A 250 8.88 13.73 -4.45
#